data_AF-A0A1I4QNN8-F1
#
_entry.id   AF-A0A1I4QNN8-F1
#
_cell.length_a   1.000
_cell.length_b   1.000
_cell.length_c   1.000
_cell.angle_alpha   90.00
_cell.angle_beta   90.00
_cell.angle_gamma   90.00
#
_symmetry.space_group_name_H-M   'P 1'
#
loop_
_entity.id
_entity.type
_entity.pdbx_description
1 polymer ?
#
loop_
_entity_poly.entity_id
_entity_poly.type
_entity_poly.pdbx_seq_one_letter_code
_entity_poly.pdbx_strand_id
1 'polypeptide(L)'
;MSEPNLNPSIVALLTRPSKRMSGGEISQVKTHLLNACGLLSEAQLYDEAAALGKRDPKAGHALLMEQAQDPGFEPAFPAVRLALLVAFSARMDVIEAPMETRDLLAEVNADLPGGPADRAREAAFRRDPARFLPGAERSSISLFRAPGFGMVRIGGVDTPWTYAAAGKVRSDFAELYALVEDGKFAGGILVGPAAEEGEVSLPEGYRFVAVELNGGRA
;
A
#
# COMPACT_ATOMS: atom_id res chain seq x y z
N MET A 1 -14.66 43.68 19.86
CA MET A 1 -14.85 42.25 20.21
C MET A 1 -14.72 41.48 18.91
N SER A 2 -13.71 40.63 18.79
CA SER A 2 -13.49 39.79 17.61
C SER A 2 -14.44 38.59 17.63
N GLU A 3 -15.12 38.32 16.51
CA GLU A 3 -16.06 37.21 16.38
C GLU A 3 -15.39 35.86 16.72
N PRO A 4 -16.10 34.93 17.39
CA PRO A 4 -15.57 33.62 17.68
C PRO A 4 -15.35 32.84 16.38
N ASN A 5 -14.11 32.39 16.15
CA ASN A 5 -13.80 31.50 15.04
C ASN A 5 -14.56 30.18 15.21
N LEU A 6 -15.48 29.90 14.28
CA LEU A 6 -16.38 28.75 14.30
C LEU A 6 -15.72 27.44 13.85
N ASN A 7 -14.47 27.46 13.37
CA ASN A 7 -13.70 26.27 12.96
C ASN A 7 -12.23 26.35 13.43
N PRO A 8 -11.96 26.28 14.74
CA PRO A 8 -10.59 26.24 15.23
C PRO A 8 -9.96 24.86 14.96
N SER A 9 -8.69 24.83 14.53
CA SER A 9 -7.93 23.58 14.42
C SER A 9 -7.64 22.98 15.82
N ILE A 10 -7.40 21.67 15.89
CA ILE A 10 -7.03 20.97 17.14
C ILE A 10 -5.81 21.63 17.79
N VAL A 11 -4.81 22.02 17.00
CA VAL A 11 -3.61 22.72 17.49
C VAL A 11 -3.97 24.08 18.10
N ALA A 12 -4.90 24.82 17.48
CA ALA A 12 -5.37 26.11 18.00
C ALA A 12 -6.18 25.97 19.31
N LEU A 13 -6.86 24.83 19.51
CA LEU A 13 -7.56 24.52 20.76
C LEU A 13 -6.60 24.15 21.89
N LEU A 14 -5.56 23.34 21.60
CA LEU A 14 -4.58 22.86 22.59
C LEU A 14 -3.59 23.94 23.04
N THR A 15 -3.34 24.95 22.22
CA THR A 15 -2.40 26.04 22.50
C THR A 15 -3.03 27.22 23.26
N ARG A 16 -4.35 27.21 23.48
CA ARG A 16 -5.04 28.29 24.20
C ARG A 16 -4.81 28.19 25.72
N PRO A 17 -4.49 29.31 26.39
CA PRO A 17 -4.39 29.34 27.86
C PRO A 17 -5.77 29.00 28.46
N SER A 18 -5.78 28.19 29.52
CA SER A 18 -6.92 27.50 30.16
C SER A 18 -8.06 28.38 30.72
N LYS A 19 -8.15 29.65 30.32
CA LYS A 19 -9.24 30.55 30.73
C LYS A 19 -10.52 30.22 29.95
N ARG A 20 -11.28 29.30 30.56
CA ARG A 20 -12.71 29.01 30.37
C ARG A 20 -13.15 28.87 28.91
N MET A 21 -12.98 27.65 28.38
CA MET A 21 -13.81 27.21 27.26
C MET A 21 -15.29 27.39 27.64
N SER A 22 -16.07 28.00 26.76
CA SER A 22 -17.51 28.10 26.91
C SER A 22 -18.15 26.70 26.88
N GLY A 23 -19.34 26.54 27.48
CA GLY A 23 -20.04 25.24 27.48
C GLY A 23 -20.33 24.68 26.07
N GLY A 24 -20.46 25.57 25.06
CA GLY A 24 -20.60 25.18 23.66
C GLY A 24 -19.31 24.62 23.05
N GLU A 25 -18.15 25.20 23.36
CA GLU A 25 -16.84 24.72 22.90
C GLU A 25 -16.50 23.35 23.51
N ILE A 26 -16.87 23.12 24.77
CA ILE A 26 -16.68 21.81 25.43
C ILE A 26 -17.50 20.73 24.72
N SER A 27 -18.76 21.01 24.39
CA SER A 27 -19.62 20.08 23.65
C SER A 27 -19.07 19.79 22.25
N GLN A 28 -18.58 20.79 21.53
CA GLN A 28 -17.97 20.59 20.21
C GLN A 28 -16.69 19.74 20.28
N VAL A 29 -15.77 20.05 21.20
CA VAL A 29 -14.55 19.26 21.38
C VAL A 29 -14.87 17.82 21.77
N LYS A 30 -15.86 17.62 22.65
CA LYS A 30 -16.33 16.28 23.02
C LYS A 30 -16.86 15.53 21.78
N THR A 31 -17.68 16.16 20.96
CA THR A 31 -18.18 15.56 19.71
C THR A 31 -17.05 15.20 18.75
N HIS A 32 -16.09 16.10 18.54
CA HIS A 32 -14.94 15.83 17.66
C HIS A 32 -14.07 14.69 18.18
N LEU A 33 -13.81 14.62 19.49
CA LEU A 33 -13.06 13.52 20.09
C LEU A 33 -13.81 12.19 19.97
N LEU A 34 -15.13 12.18 20.20
CA LEU A 34 -15.93 10.97 20.04
C LEU A 34 -15.95 10.48 18.59
N ASN A 35 -16.07 11.40 17.63
CA ASN A 35 -16.00 11.06 16.20
C ASN A 35 -14.62 10.52 15.82
N ALA A 36 -13.54 11.15 16.30
CA ALA A 36 -12.17 10.68 16.05
C ALA A 36 -11.93 9.30 16.66
N CYS A 37 -12.41 9.04 17.87
CA CYS A 37 -12.37 7.71 18.48
C CYS A 37 -13.13 6.69 17.63
N GLY A 38 -14.31 7.02 17.11
CA GLY A 38 -15.08 6.16 16.20
C GLY A 38 -14.30 5.80 14.94
N LEU A 39 -13.67 6.79 14.29
CA LEU A 39 -12.83 6.57 13.10
C LEU A 39 -11.62 5.67 13.39
N LEU A 40 -10.95 5.88 14.52
CA LEU A 40 -9.81 5.07 14.94
C LEU A 40 -10.22 3.63 15.29
N SER A 41 -11.37 3.45 15.95
CA SER A 41 -11.91 2.12 16.25
C SER A 41 -12.28 1.37 14.97
N GLU A 42 -12.87 2.04 13.97
CA GLU A 42 -13.17 1.42 12.68
C GLU A 42 -11.89 1.04 11.91
N ALA A 43 -10.89 1.94 11.88
CA ALA A 43 -9.59 1.65 11.26
C ALA A 43 -8.89 0.44 11.92
N GLN A 44 -8.90 0.38 13.25
CA GLN A 44 -8.35 -0.75 14.00
C GLN A 44 -9.08 -2.05 13.67
N LEU A 45 -10.41 -2.04 13.55
CA LEU A 45 -11.16 -3.22 13.16
C LEU A 45 -10.75 -3.72 11.77
N TYR A 46 -10.54 -2.81 10.81
CA TYR A 46 -10.10 -3.21 9.46
C TYR A 46 -8.70 -3.81 9.47
N ASP A 47 -7.78 -3.30 10.29
CA ASP A 47 -6.48 -3.91 10.49
C ASP A 47 -6.57 -5.30 11.12
N GLU A 48 -7.42 -5.47 12.13
CA GLU A 48 -7.69 -6.76 12.78
C GLU A 48 -8.31 -7.77 11.81
N ALA A 49 -9.32 -7.35 11.04
CA ALA A 49 -9.95 -8.16 10.01
C ALA A 49 -8.94 -8.57 8.93
N ALA A 50 -8.10 -7.64 8.47
CA ALA A 50 -7.05 -7.93 7.50
C ALA A 50 -6.01 -8.91 8.05
N ALA A 51 -5.60 -8.77 9.32
CA ALA A 51 -4.66 -9.68 9.98
C ALA A 51 -5.25 -11.08 10.18
N LEU A 52 -6.52 -11.16 10.56
CA LEU A 52 -7.25 -12.41 10.74
C LEU A 52 -7.49 -13.09 9.39
N GLY A 53 -8.00 -12.34 8.42
CA GLY A 53 -8.26 -12.77 7.04
C GLY A 53 -7.02 -13.23 6.26
N LYS A 54 -5.81 -12.78 6.67
CA LYS A 54 -4.56 -13.33 6.15
C LYS A 54 -4.44 -14.84 6.40
N ARG A 55 -4.85 -15.29 7.60
CA ARG A 55 -4.76 -16.69 8.07
C ARG A 55 -6.04 -17.47 7.78
N ASP A 56 -7.19 -16.86 8.03
CA ASP A 56 -8.52 -17.44 7.84
C ASP A 56 -9.45 -16.37 7.23
N PRO A 57 -9.68 -16.41 5.90
CA PRO A 57 -10.52 -15.43 5.23
C PRO A 57 -11.98 -15.48 5.68
N LYS A 58 -12.48 -16.64 6.14
CA LYS A 58 -13.85 -16.76 6.68
C LYS A 58 -13.99 -15.99 7.99
N ALA A 59 -13.02 -16.13 8.88
CA ALA A 59 -13.01 -15.41 10.15
C ALA A 59 -12.88 -13.88 9.95
N GLY A 60 -12.01 -13.45 9.03
CA GLY A 60 -11.89 -12.03 8.67
C GLY A 60 -13.18 -11.46 8.06
N HIS A 61 -13.83 -12.21 7.16
CA HIS A 61 -15.12 -11.83 6.58
C HIS A 61 -16.23 -11.76 7.64
N ALA A 62 -16.33 -12.76 8.52
CA ALA A 62 -17.32 -12.80 9.59
C ALA A 62 -17.18 -11.61 10.57
N LEU A 63 -15.95 -11.25 10.95
CA LEU A 63 -15.68 -10.11 11.83
C LEU A 63 -16.20 -8.80 11.23
N LEU A 64 -16.00 -8.60 9.92
CA LEU A 64 -16.57 -7.43 9.25
C LEU A 64 -18.09 -7.49 9.26
N MET A 65 -18.68 -8.63 8.90
CA MET A 65 -20.14 -8.78 8.82
C MET A 65 -20.87 -8.63 10.16
N GLU A 66 -20.23 -8.89 11.29
CA GLU A 66 -20.80 -8.70 12.64
C GLU A 66 -21.29 -7.26 12.85
N GLN A 67 -20.51 -6.26 12.41
CA GLN A 67 -20.94 -4.85 12.48
C GLN A 67 -22.10 -4.52 11.54
N ALA A 68 -22.25 -5.22 10.42
CA ALA A 68 -23.34 -4.99 9.49
C ALA A 68 -24.69 -5.51 10.03
N GLN A 69 -24.70 -6.19 11.17
CA GLN A 69 -25.93 -6.61 11.85
C GLN A 69 -26.61 -5.45 12.58
N ASP A 70 -25.90 -4.33 12.82
CA ASP A 70 -26.51 -3.11 13.31
C ASP A 70 -27.19 -2.35 12.14
N PRO A 71 -28.53 -2.21 12.14
CA PRO A 71 -29.28 -1.56 11.05
C PRO A 71 -28.93 -0.08 10.84
N GLY A 72 -28.33 0.57 11.84
CA GLY A 72 -27.91 1.97 11.78
C GLY A 72 -26.43 2.16 11.45
N PHE A 73 -25.68 1.08 11.19
CA PHE A 73 -24.26 1.16 10.95
C PHE A 73 -23.95 1.63 9.53
N GLU A 74 -23.40 2.84 9.43
CA GLU A 74 -22.75 3.35 8.22
C GLU A 74 -21.23 3.38 8.43
N PRO A 75 -20.44 2.62 7.65
CA PRO A 75 -18.98 2.65 7.77
C PRO A 75 -18.44 4.00 7.32
N ALA A 76 -17.52 4.58 8.08
CA ALA A 76 -16.84 5.81 7.71
C ALA A 76 -15.86 5.61 6.53
N PHE A 77 -15.35 4.39 6.35
CA PHE A 77 -14.49 4.04 5.20
C PHE A 77 -15.09 2.91 4.35
N PRO A 78 -16.20 3.15 3.63
CA PRO A 78 -16.94 2.12 2.90
C PRO A 78 -16.09 1.44 1.81
N ALA A 79 -15.20 2.20 1.15
CA ALA A 79 -14.32 1.66 0.11
C ALA A 79 -13.29 0.66 0.65
N VAL A 80 -12.72 0.93 1.84
CA VAL A 80 -11.75 0.04 2.50
C VAL A 80 -12.44 -1.25 2.92
N ARG A 81 -13.62 -1.12 3.52
CA ARG A 81 -14.45 -2.26 3.92
C ARG A 81 -14.80 -3.16 2.74
N LEU A 82 -15.28 -2.58 1.64
CA LEU A 82 -15.62 -3.32 0.43
C LEU A 82 -14.39 -4.04 -0.13
N ALA A 83 -13.24 -3.37 -0.20
CA ALA A 83 -12.00 -3.97 -0.69
C ALA A 83 -11.58 -5.20 0.15
N LEU A 84 -11.72 -5.13 1.48
CA LEU A 84 -11.44 -6.26 2.37
C LEU A 84 -12.42 -7.41 2.16
N LEU A 85 -13.73 -7.13 2.08
CA LEU A 85 -14.74 -8.16 1.82
C LEU A 85 -14.51 -8.87 0.48
N VAL A 86 -14.26 -8.12 -0.59
CA VAL A 86 -13.93 -8.67 -1.90
C VAL A 86 -12.66 -9.53 -1.84
N ALA A 87 -11.61 -9.05 -1.16
CA ALA A 87 -10.37 -9.79 -1.02
C ALA A 87 -10.55 -11.10 -0.22
N PHE A 88 -11.39 -11.10 0.82
CA PHE A 88 -11.70 -12.32 1.57
C PHE A 88 -12.53 -13.29 0.75
N SER A 89 -13.57 -12.82 0.06
CA SER A 89 -14.40 -13.66 -0.83
C SER A 89 -13.58 -14.33 -1.91
N ALA A 90 -12.73 -13.59 -2.62
CA ALA A 90 -11.84 -14.16 -3.64
C ALA A 90 -10.93 -15.27 -3.07
N ARG A 91 -10.46 -15.12 -1.82
CA ARG A 91 -9.65 -16.15 -1.16
C ARG A 91 -10.48 -17.35 -0.68
N MET A 92 -11.71 -17.13 -0.23
CA MET A 92 -12.64 -18.20 0.13
C MET A 92 -12.99 -19.03 -1.11
N ASP A 93 -13.28 -18.40 -2.24
CA ASP A 93 -13.59 -19.06 -3.50
C ASP A 93 -12.43 -19.96 -3.96
N VAL A 94 -11.18 -19.50 -3.85
CA VAL A 94 -9.98 -20.31 -4.14
C VAL A 94 -9.86 -21.51 -3.19
N ILE A 95 -10.16 -21.33 -1.91
CA ILE A 95 -10.12 -22.43 -0.92
C ILE A 95 -11.25 -23.44 -1.15
N GLU A 96 -12.42 -23.01 -1.61
CA GLU A 96 -13.59 -23.88 -1.81
C GLU A 96 -13.64 -24.52 -3.20
N ALA A 97 -12.87 -23.99 -4.16
CA ALA A 97 -12.77 -24.54 -5.51
C ALA A 97 -12.24 -25.99 -5.53
N PRO A 98 -12.79 -26.86 -6.41
CA PRO A 98 -12.21 -28.17 -6.73
C PRO A 98 -10.76 -28.06 -7.19
N MET A 99 -9.93 -29.09 -6.96
CA MET A 99 -8.50 -29.08 -7.29
C MET A 99 -8.20 -28.60 -8.73
N GLU A 100 -8.96 -29.07 -9.71
CA GLU A 100 -8.80 -28.70 -11.12
C GLU A 100 -9.08 -27.20 -11.39
N THR A 101 -9.96 -26.58 -10.59
CA THR A 101 -10.27 -25.15 -10.66
C THR A 101 -9.26 -24.31 -9.87
N ARG A 102 -8.63 -24.89 -8.82
CA ARG A 102 -7.54 -24.23 -8.09
C ARG A 102 -6.31 -24.04 -8.96
N ASP A 103 -5.99 -24.99 -9.83
CA ASP A 103 -4.84 -24.87 -10.74
C ASP A 103 -5.09 -23.79 -11.80
N LEU A 104 -6.30 -23.74 -12.38
CA LEU A 104 -6.70 -22.65 -13.29
C LEU A 104 -6.72 -21.28 -12.61
N LEU A 105 -7.23 -21.19 -11.37
CA LEU A 105 -7.20 -19.95 -10.59
C LEU A 105 -5.78 -19.59 -10.15
N ALA A 106 -4.88 -20.55 -9.91
CA ALA A 106 -3.48 -20.29 -9.62
C ALA A 106 -2.74 -19.73 -10.85
N GLU A 107 -3.08 -20.21 -12.05
CA GLU A 107 -2.57 -19.68 -13.32
C GLU A 107 -3.08 -18.25 -13.57
N VAL A 108 -4.38 -17.99 -13.38
CA VAL A 108 -4.95 -16.63 -13.48
C VAL A 108 -4.40 -15.70 -12.39
N ASN A 109 -4.21 -16.17 -11.15
CA ASN A 109 -3.64 -15.38 -10.05
C ASN A 109 -2.12 -15.17 -10.21
N ALA A 110 -1.41 -16.01 -10.96
CA ALA A 110 0.00 -15.80 -11.30
C ALA A 110 0.18 -14.56 -12.17
N ASP A 111 -0.82 -14.25 -12.99
CA ASP A 111 -0.86 -13.10 -13.90
C ASP A 111 -1.53 -11.85 -13.31
N LEU A 112 -2.05 -11.92 -12.08
CA LEU A 112 -2.58 -10.73 -11.39
C LEU A 112 -1.46 -9.81 -10.85
N PRO A 113 -1.65 -8.48 -10.88
CA PRO A 113 -0.66 -7.52 -10.40
C PRO A 113 -0.28 -7.75 -8.92
N GLY A 114 1.00 -7.99 -8.66
CA GLY A 114 1.56 -8.31 -7.33
C GLY A 114 1.47 -9.80 -6.94
N GLY A 115 1.13 -10.67 -7.89
CA GLY A 115 1.08 -12.12 -7.75
C GLY A 115 2.46 -12.80 -7.64
N PRO A 116 2.50 -14.14 -7.61
CA PRO A 116 3.73 -14.93 -7.50
C PRO A 116 4.80 -14.59 -8.55
N ALA A 117 4.41 -14.33 -9.80
CA ALA A 117 5.34 -13.98 -10.87
C ALA A 117 6.04 -12.64 -10.59
N ASP A 118 5.28 -11.63 -10.16
CA ASP A 118 5.84 -10.33 -9.78
C ASP A 118 6.78 -10.42 -8.59
N ARG A 119 6.42 -11.20 -7.56
CA ARG A 119 7.32 -11.46 -6.43
C ARG A 119 8.59 -12.18 -6.87
N ALA A 120 8.49 -13.10 -7.82
CA ALA A 120 9.65 -13.81 -8.37
C ALA A 120 10.55 -12.86 -9.17
N ARG A 121 10.00 -11.92 -9.94
CA ARG A 121 10.77 -10.89 -10.66
C ARG A 121 11.46 -9.94 -9.70
N GLU A 122 10.74 -9.44 -8.71
CA GLU A 122 11.29 -8.60 -7.64
C GLU A 122 12.45 -9.32 -6.92
N ALA A 123 12.27 -10.59 -6.56
CA ALA A 123 13.31 -11.40 -5.94
C ALA A 123 14.50 -11.65 -6.87
N ALA A 124 14.27 -11.87 -8.17
CA ALA A 124 15.32 -12.06 -9.17
C ALA A 124 16.20 -10.81 -9.29
N PHE A 125 15.59 -9.62 -9.40
CA PHE A 125 16.32 -8.36 -9.45
C PHE A 125 17.08 -8.08 -8.15
N ARG A 126 16.42 -8.25 -7.00
CA ARG A 126 17.06 -8.08 -5.68
C ARG A 126 18.27 -9.00 -5.51
N ARG A 127 18.18 -10.23 -6.02
CA ARG A 127 19.27 -11.20 -5.97
C ARG A 127 20.39 -10.85 -6.94
N ASP A 128 20.10 -10.40 -8.15
CA ASP A 128 21.16 -10.16 -9.12
C ASP A 128 20.82 -8.97 -10.03
N PRO A 129 21.01 -7.73 -9.54
CA PRO A 129 20.66 -6.55 -10.32
C PRO A 129 21.57 -6.39 -11.53
N ALA A 130 22.83 -6.85 -11.45
CA ALA A 130 23.82 -6.78 -12.53
C ALA A 130 23.34 -7.48 -13.82
N ARG A 131 22.53 -8.53 -13.66
CA ARG A 131 21.93 -9.28 -14.77
C ARG A 131 20.96 -8.45 -15.61
N PHE A 132 20.25 -7.51 -14.99
CA PHE A 132 19.19 -6.72 -15.64
C PHE A 132 19.61 -5.28 -15.89
N LEU A 133 20.61 -4.80 -15.14
CA LEU A 133 21.11 -3.44 -15.21
C LEU A 133 22.66 -3.48 -15.23
N PRO A 134 23.28 -3.33 -16.41
CA PRO A 134 24.74 -3.38 -16.53
C PRO A 134 25.43 -2.36 -15.62
N GLY A 135 26.47 -2.81 -14.91
CA GLY A 135 27.21 -1.97 -13.95
C GLY A 135 26.50 -1.77 -12.61
N ALA A 136 25.36 -2.43 -12.37
CA ALA A 136 24.70 -2.46 -11.08
C ALA A 136 25.31 -3.51 -10.15
N GLU A 137 25.43 -3.16 -8.88
CA GLU A 137 25.87 -4.01 -7.79
C GLU A 137 24.82 -4.00 -6.69
N ARG A 138 24.81 -5.04 -5.86
CA ARG A 138 23.96 -5.05 -4.66
C ARG A 138 24.43 -3.92 -3.73
N SER A 139 23.50 -3.05 -3.33
CA SER A 139 23.81 -2.07 -2.30
C SER A 139 24.03 -2.74 -0.95
N SER A 140 24.97 -2.21 -0.16
CA SER A 140 25.14 -2.57 1.25
C SER A 140 24.08 -1.93 2.15
N ILE A 141 23.29 -0.97 1.63
CA ILE A 141 22.23 -0.29 2.35
C ILE A 141 20.97 -1.16 2.32
N SER A 142 20.59 -1.68 3.49
CA SER A 142 19.28 -2.29 3.68
C SER A 142 18.32 -1.24 4.23
N LEU A 143 17.32 -0.82 3.45
CA LEU A 143 16.26 0.06 3.93
C LEU A 143 15.35 -0.75 4.86
N PHE A 144 15.59 -0.64 6.17
CA PHE A 144 14.93 -1.42 7.22
C PHE A 144 13.42 -1.15 7.41
N ARG A 145 12.75 -0.32 6.59
CA ARG A 145 11.42 0.21 6.95
C ARG A 145 10.32 0.24 5.89
N ALA A 146 10.57 -0.08 4.61
CA ALA A 146 9.51 -0.06 3.60
C ALA A 146 9.48 -1.38 2.81
N PRO A 147 8.51 -2.29 3.08
CA PRO A 147 8.32 -3.48 2.25
C PRO A 147 7.94 -3.05 0.84
N GLY A 148 8.84 -3.27 -0.13
CA GLY A 148 8.64 -2.87 -1.55
C GLY A 148 9.81 -2.09 -2.14
N PHE A 149 10.74 -1.59 -1.31
CA PHE A 149 11.89 -0.83 -1.76
C PHE A 149 13.20 -1.59 -1.62
N GLY A 150 14.15 -1.26 -2.49
CA GLY A 150 15.53 -1.66 -2.36
C GLY A 150 16.49 -0.57 -2.77
N MET A 151 17.77 -0.81 -2.52
CA MET A 151 18.86 0.02 -3.00
C MET A 151 19.73 -0.80 -3.95
N VAL A 152 20.23 -0.17 -4.99
CA VAL A 152 21.21 -0.75 -5.92
C VAL A 152 22.34 0.25 -6.13
N ARG A 153 23.58 -0.22 -6.20
CA ARG A 153 24.74 0.65 -6.40
C ARG A 153 25.14 0.64 -7.86
N ILE A 154 25.26 1.81 -8.49
CA ILE A 154 25.62 1.93 -9.90
C ILE A 154 26.69 2.99 -10.03
N GLY A 155 27.86 2.61 -10.56
CA GLY A 155 29.01 3.51 -10.65
C GLY A 155 29.43 4.10 -9.30
N GLY A 156 29.27 3.34 -8.20
CA GLY A 156 29.59 3.79 -6.84
C GLY A 156 28.48 4.59 -6.13
N VAL A 157 27.37 4.91 -6.81
CA VAL A 157 26.24 5.68 -6.23
C VAL A 157 25.07 4.76 -5.90
N ASP A 158 24.57 4.83 -4.68
CA ASP A 158 23.38 4.10 -4.25
C ASP A 158 22.11 4.78 -4.79
N THR A 159 21.30 4.02 -5.54
CA THR A 159 20.06 4.47 -6.17
C THR A 159 18.88 3.65 -5.62
N PRO A 160 17.77 4.30 -5.20
CA PRO A 160 16.59 3.58 -4.74
C PRO A 160 15.83 2.96 -5.91
N TRP A 161 15.21 1.81 -5.65
CA TRP A 161 14.36 1.12 -6.61
C TRP A 161 13.10 0.56 -5.95
N THR A 162 12.03 0.43 -6.73
CA THR A 162 10.78 -0.21 -6.33
C THR A 162 10.25 -1.11 -7.44
N TYR A 163 9.43 -2.10 -7.09
CA TYR A 163 8.79 -2.97 -8.05
C TYR A 163 7.40 -2.45 -8.47
N ALA A 164 7.21 -2.22 -9.76
CA ALA A 164 5.94 -1.86 -10.38
C ALA A 164 5.35 -3.08 -11.09
N ALA A 165 4.15 -3.47 -10.71
CA ALA A 165 3.37 -4.47 -11.43
C ALA A 165 2.60 -3.79 -12.56
N ALA A 166 2.53 -4.42 -13.75
CA ALA A 166 1.69 -3.94 -14.85
C ALA A 166 0.23 -3.83 -14.38
N GLY A 167 -0.47 -2.74 -14.72
CA GLY A 167 -1.84 -2.49 -14.29
C GLY A 167 -2.02 -2.00 -12.84
N LYS A 168 -0.94 -1.92 -12.04
CA LYS A 168 -0.97 -1.30 -10.71
C LYS A 168 0.37 -0.68 -10.35
N VAL A 169 0.50 0.63 -10.58
CA VAL A 169 1.54 1.43 -9.92
C VAL A 169 1.19 1.46 -8.43
N ARG A 170 1.92 0.70 -7.62
CA ARG A 170 1.75 0.68 -6.16
C ARG A 170 2.04 2.08 -5.58
N SER A 171 1.54 2.33 -4.37
CA SER A 171 1.92 3.48 -3.50
C SER A 171 3.43 3.72 -3.48
N ASP A 172 4.19 2.65 -3.65
CA ASP A 172 5.64 2.59 -3.63
C ASP A 172 6.30 3.46 -4.73
N PHE A 173 5.65 3.76 -5.85
CA PHE A 173 6.22 4.73 -6.80
C PHE A 173 6.09 6.17 -6.31
N ALA A 174 4.97 6.53 -5.67
CA ALA A 174 4.80 7.87 -5.09
C ALA A 174 5.78 8.10 -3.93
N GLU A 175 6.03 7.06 -3.14
CA GLU A 175 7.05 7.08 -2.09
C GLU A 175 8.48 7.13 -2.66
N LEU A 176 8.78 6.40 -3.75
CA LEU A 176 10.06 6.53 -4.47
C LEU A 176 10.25 7.97 -4.94
N TYR A 177 9.19 8.54 -5.52
CA TYR A 177 9.20 9.88 -6.05
C TYR A 177 9.49 10.91 -4.95
N ALA A 178 8.78 10.83 -3.83
CA ALA A 178 9.01 11.68 -2.67
C ALA A 178 10.44 11.55 -2.11
N LEU A 179 11.01 10.34 -2.10
CA LEU A 179 12.36 10.09 -1.61
C LEU A 179 13.44 10.75 -2.49
N VAL A 180 13.24 10.76 -3.80
CA VAL A 180 14.14 11.41 -4.76
C VAL A 180 13.98 12.93 -4.70
N GLU A 181 12.74 13.44 -4.63
CA GLU A 181 12.44 14.88 -4.49
C GLU A 181 12.98 15.51 -3.19
N ASP A 182 13.15 14.72 -2.12
CA ASP A 182 13.84 15.15 -0.88
C ASP A 182 15.35 15.42 -1.11
N GLY A 183 15.84 15.30 -2.35
CA GLY A 183 17.18 15.70 -2.78
C GLY A 183 18.30 14.74 -2.38
N LYS A 184 17.95 13.59 -1.79
CA LYS A 184 18.92 12.59 -1.32
C LYS A 184 19.47 11.70 -2.43
N PHE A 185 18.75 11.59 -3.54
CA PHE A 185 19.11 10.73 -4.66
C PHE A 185 18.92 11.49 -5.97
N ALA A 186 19.79 11.24 -6.95
CA ALA A 186 19.70 11.84 -8.27
C ALA A 186 18.57 11.26 -9.14
N GLY A 187 17.91 10.20 -8.67
CA GLY A 187 16.97 9.44 -9.48
C GLY A 187 16.49 8.15 -8.82
N GLY A 188 15.55 7.48 -9.46
CA GLY A 188 14.94 6.24 -8.99
C GLY A 188 14.81 5.18 -10.10
N ILE A 189 14.67 3.92 -9.69
CA ILE A 189 14.50 2.80 -10.64
C ILE A 189 13.16 2.12 -10.42
N LEU A 190 12.40 1.98 -11.49
CA LEU A 190 11.23 1.12 -11.50
C LEU A 190 11.62 -0.22 -12.11
N VAL A 191 11.36 -1.28 -11.37
CA VAL A 191 11.57 -2.66 -11.80
C VAL A 191 10.21 -3.25 -12.10
N GLY A 192 10.02 -3.90 -13.24
CA GLY A 192 8.72 -4.46 -13.58
C GLY A 192 8.81 -5.59 -14.61
N PRO A 193 7.66 -6.14 -15.05
CA PRO A 193 7.64 -7.03 -16.20
C PRO A 193 8.11 -6.30 -17.47
N ALA A 194 8.42 -7.04 -18.53
CA ALA A 194 8.67 -6.41 -19.84
C ALA A 194 7.46 -5.54 -20.23
N ALA A 195 7.74 -4.31 -20.63
CA ALA A 195 6.78 -3.34 -21.13
C ALA A 195 7.20 -2.97 -22.55
N GLU A 196 6.24 -2.63 -23.42
CA GLU A 196 6.54 -2.18 -24.77
C GLU A 196 7.31 -0.85 -24.73
N GLU A 197 8.14 -0.62 -25.75
CA GLU A 197 8.94 0.60 -25.84
C GLU A 197 8.01 1.84 -25.88
N GLY A 198 8.13 2.73 -24.89
CA GLY A 198 7.28 3.91 -24.74
C GLY A 198 6.01 3.71 -23.91
N GLU A 199 5.73 2.50 -23.42
CA GLU A 199 4.58 2.21 -22.55
C GLU A 199 4.70 2.89 -21.17
N VAL A 200 5.94 3.10 -20.70
CA VAL A 200 6.22 3.73 -19.40
C VAL A 200 6.92 5.07 -19.60
N SER A 201 6.16 6.16 -19.49
CA SER A 201 6.72 7.52 -19.45
C SER A 201 7.16 7.85 -18.03
N LEU A 202 8.48 8.00 -17.82
CA LEU A 202 9.07 8.33 -16.52
C LEU A 202 9.62 9.76 -16.49
N PRO A 203 9.59 10.45 -15.33
CA PRO A 203 10.24 11.75 -15.16
C PRO A 203 11.76 11.66 -15.36
N GLU A 204 12.41 12.80 -15.60
CA GLU A 204 13.87 12.88 -15.69
C GLU A 204 14.53 12.34 -14.42
N GLY A 205 15.62 11.58 -14.58
CA GLY A 205 16.30 10.89 -13.48
C GLY A 205 15.71 9.52 -13.11
N TYR A 206 14.56 9.13 -13.66
CA TYR A 206 13.98 7.81 -13.44
C TYR A 206 14.22 6.89 -14.63
N ARG A 207 14.39 5.60 -14.35
CA ARG A 207 14.54 4.56 -15.39
C ARG A 207 13.70 3.34 -15.09
N PHE A 208 13.23 2.70 -16.15
CA PHE A 208 12.55 1.42 -16.09
C PHE A 208 13.52 0.27 -16.38
N VAL A 209 13.42 -0.81 -15.62
CA VAL A 209 14.18 -2.05 -15.81
C VAL A 209 13.20 -3.22 -15.91
N ALA A 210 13.14 -3.82 -17.09
CA ALA A 210 12.36 -5.01 -17.33
C ALA A 210 13.05 -6.25 -16.73
N VAL A 211 12.27 -7.09 -16.05
CA VAL A 211 12.72 -8.36 -15.48
C VAL A 211 11.87 -9.48 -16.03
N GLU A 212 12.46 -10.27 -16.92
CA GLU A 212 11.85 -11.47 -17.45
C GLU A 212 12.23 -12.69 -16.59
N LEU A 213 11.23 -13.49 -16.24
CA LEU A 213 11.48 -14.80 -15.65
C LEU A 213 11.85 -15.76 -16.77
N ASN A 214 13.00 -16.42 -16.70
CA ASN A 214 13.35 -17.47 -17.65
C ASN A 214 12.34 -18.62 -17.52
N GLY A 215 11.34 -18.64 -18.38
CA GLY A 215 10.22 -19.58 -18.32
C GLY A 215 9.21 -19.36 -19.44
N GLY A 216 9.66 -19.47 -20.70
CA GLY A 216 8.82 -19.85 -21.85
C GLY A 216 8.09 -18.74 -22.61
N ARG A 217 8.68 -18.32 -23.74
CA ARG A 217 8.03 -18.46 -25.06
C ARG A 217 9.11 -18.49 -26.14
N ALA A 218 9.17 -19.64 -26.83
CA ALA A 218 9.47 -19.68 -28.25
C ALA A 218 8.19 -19.32 -29.02
#